data_AF-A0A2N5GAR1-F1
#
_entry.id   AF-A0A2N5GAR1-F1
#
_cell.length_a   1.000
_cell.length_b   1.000
_cell.length_c   1.000
_cell.angle_alpha   90.00
_cell.angle_beta   90.00
_cell.angle_gamma   90.00
#
_symmetry.space_group_name_H-M   'P 1'
#
loop_
_entity.id
_entity.type
_entity.pdbx_description
1 polymer ?
#
loop_
_entity_poly.entity_id
_entity_poly.type
_entity_poly.pdbx_seq_one_letter_code
_entity_poly.pdbx_strand_id
1 'polypeptide(L)'
;MKSLRTAQELIEFAKASMVQTGYSEEYISVLSGTWNALKKYLSQKSILQFTPTIGISFLQDQYGIRSDCMYRKLSKVDKRRKRAILILNNCSEHESIITPKSYSPCKFALQFQKEFQRFIDVRIESGLSLTTINRDINCLNKLSKYLDGSNIQKLEELESTNIIGFVKSLSISGKLPTLNGAVSSLRLFLKFSLDEHYISKDLSHFVPQVYCKPEGIPSVYTKDEIQQLLNSVDRTGPIDKRNYAMLLLAARLSIAKRMSH
;
A
#
# COMPACT_ATOMS: atom_id res chain seq x y z
N MET A 1 -27.90 -5.42 -9.33
CA MET A 1 -27.66 -4.48 -10.45
C MET A 1 -27.09 -3.19 -9.88
N LYS A 2 -25.83 -2.84 -10.19
CA LYS A 2 -25.29 -1.53 -9.80
C LYS A 2 -26.01 -0.45 -10.60
N SER A 3 -26.56 0.56 -9.92
CA SER A 3 -27.25 1.69 -10.56
C SER A 3 -26.26 2.40 -11.50
N LEU A 4 -26.63 2.52 -12.78
CA LEU A 4 -25.87 3.27 -13.77
C LEU A 4 -26.08 4.76 -13.48
N ARG A 5 -25.15 5.36 -12.74
CA ARG A 5 -25.18 6.79 -12.40
C ARG A 5 -24.62 7.63 -13.55
N THR A 6 -25.24 8.76 -13.80
CA THR A 6 -24.69 9.79 -14.69
C THR A 6 -23.38 10.35 -14.12
N ALA A 7 -22.56 10.94 -14.98
CA ALA A 7 -21.32 11.58 -14.51
C ALA A 7 -21.60 12.72 -13.52
N GLN A 8 -22.71 13.45 -13.69
CA GLN A 8 -23.09 14.55 -12.80
C GLN A 8 -23.43 14.03 -11.39
N GLU A 9 -24.26 13.00 -11.29
CA GLU A 9 -24.61 12.37 -10.00
C GLU A 9 -23.37 11.84 -9.26
N LEU A 10 -22.43 11.21 -10.00
CA LEU A 10 -21.18 10.73 -9.41
C LEU A 10 -20.27 11.85 -8.92
N ILE A 11 -20.21 12.97 -9.65
CA ILE A 11 -19.43 14.15 -9.25
C ILE A 11 -20.03 14.78 -7.99
N GLU A 12 -21.35 14.92 -7.92
CA GLU A 12 -22.04 15.45 -6.73
C GLU A 12 -21.83 14.56 -5.51
N PHE A 13 -22.02 13.25 -5.68
CA PHE A 13 -21.75 12.26 -4.63
C PHE A 13 -20.28 12.31 -4.16
N ALA A 14 -19.32 12.40 -5.09
CA ALA A 14 -17.91 12.50 -4.77
C ALA A 14 -17.60 13.77 -3.97
N LYS A 15 -18.14 14.92 -4.38
CA LYS A 15 -17.97 16.19 -3.67
C LYS A 15 -18.52 16.12 -2.24
N ALA A 16 -19.75 15.66 -2.07
CA ALA A 16 -20.38 15.52 -0.75
C ALA A 16 -19.56 14.60 0.16
N SER A 17 -19.13 13.45 -0.37
CA SER A 17 -18.29 12.49 0.36
C SER A 17 -16.91 13.07 0.73
N MET A 18 -16.31 13.88 -0.14
CA MET A 18 -15.03 14.55 0.13
C MET A 18 -15.15 15.61 1.24
N VAL A 19 -16.23 16.38 1.27
CA VAL A 19 -16.50 17.32 2.36
C VAL A 19 -16.67 16.57 3.68
N GLN A 20 -17.50 15.52 3.69
CA GLN A 20 -17.76 14.72 4.89
C GLN A 20 -16.50 14.07 5.48
N THR A 21 -15.54 13.70 4.63
CA THR A 21 -14.26 13.08 5.05
C THR A 21 -13.17 14.10 5.39
N GLY A 22 -13.47 15.39 5.36
CA GLY A 22 -12.59 16.47 5.82
C GLY A 22 -11.58 16.99 4.80
N TYR A 23 -11.81 16.79 3.49
CA TYR A 23 -11.01 17.45 2.46
C TYR A 23 -11.32 18.95 2.40
N SER A 24 -10.32 19.79 2.12
CA SER A 24 -10.52 21.23 1.95
C SER A 24 -11.29 21.56 0.67
N GLU A 25 -12.11 22.61 0.73
CA GLU A 25 -12.84 23.12 -0.44
C GLU A 25 -11.90 23.50 -1.58
N GLU A 26 -10.73 24.07 -1.26
CA GLU A 26 -9.68 24.38 -2.24
C GLU A 26 -9.24 23.13 -3.02
N TYR A 27 -9.00 22.02 -2.31
CA TYR A 27 -8.58 20.77 -2.96
C TYR A 27 -9.71 20.18 -3.83
N ILE A 28 -10.95 20.24 -3.36
CA ILE A 28 -12.13 19.81 -4.13
C ILE A 28 -12.30 20.67 -5.39
N SER A 29 -12.06 21.98 -5.29
CA SER A 29 -12.09 22.91 -6.42
C SER A 29 -11.05 22.56 -7.48
N VAL A 30 -9.81 22.24 -7.06
CA VAL A 30 -8.74 21.79 -7.97
C VAL A 30 -9.13 20.52 -8.71
N LEU A 31 -9.74 19.53 -8.04
CA LEU A 31 -10.22 18.31 -8.71
C LEU A 31 -11.41 18.57 -9.65
N SER A 32 -12.28 19.52 -9.27
CA SER A 32 -13.46 19.89 -10.04
C SER A 32 -13.13 20.39 -11.45
N GLY A 33 -11.97 21.02 -11.65
CA GLY A 33 -11.49 21.38 -12.99
C GLY A 33 -11.37 20.17 -13.93
N THR A 34 -10.90 19.02 -13.42
CA THR A 34 -10.80 17.77 -14.21
C THR A 34 -12.19 17.18 -14.45
N TRP A 35 -13.09 17.22 -13.46
CA TRP A 35 -14.45 16.73 -13.62
C TRP A 35 -15.28 17.57 -14.61
N ASN A 36 -15.09 18.89 -14.66
CA ASN A 36 -15.73 19.74 -15.66
C ASN A 36 -15.24 19.44 -17.07
N ALA A 37 -13.93 19.19 -17.25
CA ALA A 37 -13.39 18.72 -18.52
C ALA A 37 -13.95 17.35 -18.93
N LEU A 38 -14.11 16.43 -17.97
CA LEU A 38 -14.77 15.14 -18.21
C LEU A 38 -16.21 15.33 -18.68
N LYS A 39 -17.01 16.18 -18.03
CA LYS A 39 -18.38 16.46 -18.46
C LYS A 39 -18.44 16.95 -19.91
N LYS A 40 -17.57 17.90 -20.28
CA LYS A 40 -17.49 18.41 -21.66
C LYS A 40 -17.15 17.29 -22.65
N TYR A 41 -16.20 16.42 -22.31
CA TYR A 41 -15.81 15.27 -23.13
C TYR A 41 -16.96 14.29 -23.34
N LEU A 42 -17.74 13.99 -22.29
CA LEU A 42 -18.89 13.10 -22.37
C LEU A 42 -19.99 13.69 -23.25
N SER A 43 -20.30 14.99 -23.09
CA SER A 43 -21.28 15.68 -23.92
C SER A 43 -20.88 15.70 -25.40
N GLN A 44 -19.60 15.91 -25.71
CA GLN A 44 -19.09 15.89 -27.09
C GLN A 44 -19.20 14.52 -27.76
N LYS A 45 -19.14 13.43 -26.98
CA LYS A 45 -19.26 12.05 -27.48
C LYS A 45 -20.66 11.46 -27.33
N SER A 46 -21.65 12.26 -26.90
CA SER A 46 -23.02 11.82 -26.62
C SER A 46 -23.09 10.63 -25.63
N ILE A 47 -22.18 10.60 -24.65
CA ILE A 47 -22.11 9.56 -23.63
C ILE A 47 -22.85 10.04 -22.37
N LEU A 48 -23.89 9.32 -21.97
CA LEU A 48 -24.73 9.70 -20.82
C LEU A 48 -24.22 9.15 -19.49
N GLN A 49 -23.56 7.99 -19.51
CA GLN A 49 -23.17 7.25 -18.31
C GLN A 49 -21.66 7.17 -18.17
N PHE A 50 -21.18 7.29 -16.94
CA PHE A 50 -19.75 7.15 -16.66
C PHE A 50 -19.41 5.70 -16.32
N THR A 51 -18.32 5.20 -16.90
CA THR A 51 -17.72 3.91 -16.55
C THR A 51 -16.20 4.09 -16.35
N PRO A 52 -15.53 3.18 -15.62
CA PRO A 52 -14.08 3.22 -15.46
C PRO A 52 -13.33 3.22 -16.80
N THR A 53 -13.84 2.53 -17.81
CA THR A 53 -13.26 2.50 -19.16
C THR A 53 -13.32 3.87 -19.84
N ILE A 54 -14.44 4.59 -19.68
CA ILE A 54 -14.57 5.97 -20.18
C ILE A 54 -13.58 6.91 -19.47
N GLY A 55 -13.37 6.74 -18.15
CA GLY A 55 -12.36 7.49 -17.41
C GLY A 55 -10.94 7.30 -17.97
N ILE A 56 -10.59 6.07 -18.37
CA ILE A 56 -9.32 5.76 -19.04
C ILE A 56 -9.24 6.45 -20.40
N SER A 57 -10.27 6.30 -21.24
CA SER A 57 -10.32 6.94 -22.56
C SER A 57 -10.23 8.46 -22.48
N PHE A 58 -10.92 9.10 -21.52
CA PHE A 58 -10.84 10.54 -21.28
C PHE A 58 -9.41 11.00 -20.96
N LEU A 59 -8.74 10.31 -20.03
CA LEU A 59 -7.37 10.65 -19.63
C LEU A 59 -6.37 10.49 -20.78
N GLN A 60 -6.55 9.47 -21.61
CA GLN A 60 -5.75 9.24 -22.80
C GLN A 60 -6.01 10.30 -23.88
N ASP A 61 -7.28 10.51 -24.25
CA ASP A 61 -7.67 11.38 -25.35
C ASP A 61 -7.36 12.87 -25.06
N GLN A 62 -7.61 13.34 -23.84
CA GLN A 62 -7.48 14.76 -23.50
C GLN A 62 -6.10 15.16 -22.99
N TYR A 63 -5.35 14.22 -22.41
CA TYR A 63 -4.09 14.53 -21.72
C TYR A 63 -2.94 13.59 -22.06
N GLY A 64 -3.13 12.59 -22.94
CA GLY A 64 -2.11 11.60 -23.28
C GLY A 64 -1.70 10.68 -22.13
N ILE A 65 -2.52 10.58 -21.07
CA ILE A 65 -2.20 9.81 -19.87
C ILE A 65 -2.65 8.35 -20.08
N ARG A 66 -1.69 7.50 -20.47
CA ARG A 66 -1.92 6.06 -20.67
C ARG A 66 -2.25 5.33 -19.37
N SER A 67 -3.04 4.25 -19.45
CA SER A 67 -3.38 3.43 -18.28
C SER A 67 -2.15 2.79 -17.63
N ASP A 68 -1.19 2.34 -18.45
CA ASP A 68 0.07 1.68 -18.07
C ASP A 68 1.15 2.65 -17.53
N CYS A 69 0.90 3.96 -17.52
CA CYS A 69 1.89 4.92 -17.06
C CYS A 69 2.18 4.75 -15.55
N MET A 70 3.47 4.69 -15.21
CA MET A 70 3.90 4.63 -13.81
C MET A 70 3.54 5.95 -13.11
N TYR A 71 2.74 5.88 -12.04
CA TYR A 71 2.31 7.06 -11.28
C TYR A 71 3.47 7.98 -10.86
N ARG A 72 4.63 7.41 -10.52
CA ARG A 72 5.83 8.17 -10.13
C ARG A 72 6.37 9.08 -11.23
N LYS A 73 6.19 8.71 -12.51
CA LYS A 73 6.66 9.45 -13.69
C LYS A 73 5.71 10.58 -14.10
N LEU A 74 4.51 10.65 -13.51
CA LEU A 74 3.52 11.68 -13.85
C LEU A 74 3.87 13.03 -13.24
N SER A 75 3.54 14.10 -13.98
CA SER A 75 3.60 15.48 -13.49
C SER A 75 2.67 15.67 -12.28
N LYS A 76 2.88 16.75 -11.49
CA LYS A 76 1.99 17.07 -10.36
C LYS A 76 0.53 17.27 -10.84
N VAL A 77 0.34 17.84 -12.03
CA VAL A 77 -0.99 18.07 -12.62
C VAL A 77 -1.63 16.75 -13.04
N ASP A 78 -0.89 15.86 -13.71
CA ASP A 78 -1.43 14.58 -14.18
C ASP A 78 -1.74 13.62 -13.03
N LYS A 79 -0.96 13.68 -11.94
CA LYS A 79 -1.29 12.99 -10.69
C LYS A 79 -2.65 13.43 -10.14
N ARG A 80 -2.96 14.73 -10.20
CA ARG A 80 -4.27 15.27 -9.79
C ARG A 80 -5.38 14.84 -10.72
N ARG A 81 -5.17 14.90 -12.05
CA ARG A 81 -6.14 14.42 -13.05
C ARG A 81 -6.48 12.94 -12.87
N LYS A 82 -5.44 12.10 -12.73
CA LYS A 82 -5.58 10.66 -12.48
C LYS A 82 -6.30 10.41 -11.14
N ARG A 83 -6.03 11.21 -10.09
CA ARG A 83 -6.74 11.13 -8.81
C ARG A 83 -8.22 11.50 -8.93
N ALA A 84 -8.55 12.56 -9.68
CA ALA A 84 -9.93 13.00 -9.88
C ALA A 84 -10.79 11.89 -10.53
N ILE A 85 -10.24 11.21 -11.55
CA ILE A 85 -10.92 10.08 -12.21
C ILE A 85 -10.97 8.84 -11.32
N LEU A 86 -9.89 8.54 -10.58
CA LEU A 86 -9.88 7.42 -9.63
C LEU A 86 -10.97 7.56 -8.55
N ILE A 87 -11.23 8.78 -8.07
CA ILE A 87 -12.32 9.03 -7.11
C ILE A 87 -13.66 8.67 -7.74
N LEU A 88 -13.93 9.08 -8.99
CA LEU A 88 -15.18 8.73 -9.67
C LEU A 88 -15.32 7.22 -9.91
N ASN A 89 -14.22 6.53 -10.24
CA ASN A 89 -14.22 5.07 -10.36
C ASN A 89 -14.56 4.40 -9.02
N ASN A 90 -13.95 4.86 -7.92
CA ASN A 90 -14.28 4.32 -6.60
C ASN A 90 -15.74 4.60 -6.22
N CYS A 91 -16.26 5.80 -6.54
CA CYS A 91 -17.66 6.14 -6.29
C CYS A 91 -18.62 5.25 -7.10
N SER A 92 -18.31 4.95 -8.35
CA SER A 92 -19.16 4.11 -9.20
C SER A 92 -19.09 2.62 -8.83
N GLU A 93 -17.95 2.14 -8.34
CA GLU A 93 -17.76 0.74 -8.01
C GLU A 93 -18.09 0.39 -6.56
N HIS A 94 -17.89 1.32 -5.62
CA HIS A 94 -17.88 1.06 -4.18
C HIS A 94 -18.61 2.10 -3.34
N GLU A 95 -19.25 3.10 -3.96
CA GLU A 95 -19.91 4.22 -3.25
C GLU A 95 -18.97 4.89 -2.22
N SER A 96 -17.69 5.02 -2.56
CA SER A 96 -16.66 5.60 -1.70
C SER A 96 -15.65 6.37 -2.51
N ILE A 97 -15.08 7.44 -1.95
CA ILE A 97 -14.01 8.22 -2.58
C ILE A 97 -12.63 7.56 -2.41
N ILE A 98 -12.52 6.58 -1.51
CA ILE A 98 -11.29 5.84 -1.22
C ILE A 98 -11.46 4.42 -1.77
N THR A 99 -10.43 3.92 -2.45
CA THR A 99 -10.40 2.51 -2.85
C THR A 99 -10.46 1.66 -1.59
N PRO A 100 -11.46 0.76 -1.45
CA PRO A 100 -11.54 -0.12 -0.31
C PRO A 100 -10.22 -0.88 -0.17
N LYS A 101 -9.75 -0.93 1.07
CA LYS A 101 -8.61 -1.75 1.43
C LYS A 101 -8.98 -3.23 1.19
N SER A 102 -8.31 -3.89 0.25
CA SER A 102 -8.53 -5.29 -0.10
C SER A 102 -7.26 -6.13 -0.01
N TYR A 103 -7.45 -7.46 0.00
CA TYR A 103 -6.34 -8.39 -0.10
C TYR A 103 -5.64 -8.26 -1.45
N SER A 104 -4.31 -8.34 -1.43
CA SER A 104 -3.51 -8.42 -2.64
C SER A 104 -3.90 -9.69 -3.41
N PRO A 105 -3.85 -9.68 -4.75
CA PRO A 105 -4.17 -10.88 -5.51
C PRO A 105 -3.17 -12.00 -5.22
N CYS A 106 -3.68 -13.19 -4.93
CA CYS A 106 -2.90 -14.43 -4.90
C CYS A 106 -2.56 -14.83 -6.35
N LYS A 107 -1.28 -14.86 -6.69
CA LYS A 107 -0.75 -15.18 -8.03
C LYS A 107 0.18 -16.39 -7.92
N PHE A 108 -0.31 -17.42 -7.25
CA PHE A 108 0.46 -18.64 -7.00
C PHE A 108 0.45 -19.51 -8.25
N ALA A 109 1.59 -20.14 -8.54
CA ALA A 109 1.71 -21.21 -9.50
C ALA A 109 0.81 -22.38 -9.07
N LEU A 110 0.22 -23.08 -10.05
CA LEU A 110 -0.84 -24.06 -9.81
C LEU A 110 -0.42 -25.14 -8.81
N GLN A 111 0.83 -25.58 -8.87
CA GLN A 111 1.40 -26.64 -8.02
C GLN A 111 1.56 -26.26 -6.54
N PHE A 112 1.51 -24.98 -6.19
CA PHE A 112 1.60 -24.50 -4.79
C PHE A 112 0.31 -23.83 -4.31
N GLN A 113 -0.70 -23.74 -5.18
CA GLN A 113 -1.88 -22.91 -4.94
C GLN A 113 -2.62 -23.34 -3.68
N LYS A 114 -2.77 -24.66 -3.46
CA LYS A 114 -3.53 -25.21 -2.34
C LYS A 114 -2.86 -24.89 -1.00
N GLU A 115 -1.58 -25.19 -0.87
CA GLU A 115 -0.78 -25.06 0.35
C GLU A 115 -0.59 -23.58 0.71
N PHE A 116 -0.35 -22.73 -0.29
CA PHE A 116 -0.19 -21.29 -0.09
C PHE A 116 -1.52 -20.63 0.27
N GLN A 117 -2.62 -21.03 -0.37
CA GLN A 117 -3.94 -20.50 -0.02
C GLN A 117 -4.33 -20.92 1.40
N ARG A 118 -4.08 -22.18 1.78
CA ARG A 118 -4.34 -22.66 3.14
C ARG A 118 -3.60 -21.82 4.19
N PHE A 119 -2.33 -21.48 3.96
CA PHE A 119 -1.60 -20.59 4.86
C PHE A 119 -2.28 -19.22 4.97
N ILE A 120 -2.70 -18.61 3.85
CA ILE A 120 -3.38 -17.32 3.87
C ILE A 120 -4.72 -17.39 4.62
N ASP A 121 -5.48 -18.46 4.44
CA ASP A 121 -6.77 -18.65 5.11
C ASP A 121 -6.60 -18.71 6.63
N VAL A 122 -5.66 -19.53 7.13
CA VAL A 122 -5.34 -19.61 8.57
C VAL A 122 -4.92 -18.25 9.14
N ARG A 123 -4.18 -17.45 8.35
CA ARG A 123 -3.74 -16.11 8.75
C ARG A 123 -4.89 -15.10 8.80
N ILE A 124 -5.88 -15.26 7.92
CA ILE A 124 -7.14 -14.48 7.94
C ILE A 124 -7.99 -14.88 9.14
N GLU A 125 -8.19 -16.18 9.37
CA GLU A 125 -8.96 -16.73 10.51
C GLU A 125 -8.38 -16.29 11.86
N SER A 126 -7.05 -16.10 11.93
CA SER A 126 -6.35 -15.57 13.10
C SER A 126 -6.60 -14.07 13.37
N GLY A 127 -7.42 -13.39 12.58
CA GLY A 127 -7.81 -11.99 12.80
C GLY A 127 -6.68 -10.98 12.54
N LEU A 128 -5.68 -11.33 11.73
CA LEU A 128 -4.55 -10.45 11.45
C LEU A 128 -4.96 -9.22 10.63
N SER A 129 -4.22 -8.13 10.80
CA SER A 129 -4.48 -6.90 10.02
C SER A 129 -4.31 -7.15 8.52
N LEU A 130 -5.09 -6.45 7.70
CA LEU A 130 -4.97 -6.51 6.24
C LEU A 130 -3.53 -6.25 5.75
N THR A 131 -2.83 -5.30 6.38
CA THR A 131 -1.44 -4.98 6.02
C THR A 131 -0.51 -6.17 6.25
N THR A 132 -0.72 -6.91 7.34
CA THR A 132 0.03 -8.13 7.64
C THR A 132 -0.26 -9.21 6.61
N ILE A 133 -1.55 -9.47 6.31
CA ILE A 133 -1.95 -10.51 5.34
C ILE A 133 -1.45 -10.16 3.94
N ASN A 134 -1.53 -8.88 3.53
CA ASN A 134 -0.97 -8.43 2.25
C ASN A 134 0.55 -8.60 2.18
N ARG A 135 1.27 -8.43 3.29
CA ARG A 135 2.71 -8.72 3.32
C ARG A 135 2.96 -10.22 3.12
N ASP A 136 2.17 -11.08 3.75
CA ASP A 136 2.25 -12.54 3.61
C ASP A 136 1.96 -12.97 2.16
N ILE A 137 0.86 -12.49 1.55
CA ILE A 137 0.51 -12.75 0.13
C ILE A 137 1.63 -12.29 -0.81
N ASN A 138 2.17 -11.09 -0.61
CA ASN A 138 3.23 -10.57 -1.45
C ASN A 138 4.54 -11.37 -1.32
N CYS A 139 4.84 -11.89 -0.12
CA CYS A 139 5.97 -12.79 0.08
C CYS A 139 5.75 -14.10 -0.69
N LEU A 140 4.59 -14.73 -0.54
CA LEU A 140 4.25 -15.99 -1.21
C LEU A 140 4.16 -15.85 -2.73
N ASN A 141 3.67 -14.74 -3.26
CA ASN A 141 3.69 -14.47 -4.71
C ASN A 141 5.13 -14.48 -5.26
N LYS A 142 6.09 -13.89 -4.52
CA LYS A 142 7.50 -13.90 -4.92
C LYS A 142 8.12 -15.28 -4.78
N LEU A 143 7.82 -15.98 -3.69
CA LEU A 143 8.31 -17.34 -3.45
C LEU A 143 7.82 -18.28 -4.55
N SER A 144 6.51 -18.26 -4.83
CA SER A 144 5.90 -19.07 -5.89
C SER A 144 6.59 -18.85 -7.23
N LYS A 145 6.78 -17.60 -7.64
CA LYS A 145 7.50 -17.27 -8.88
C LYS A 145 8.95 -17.79 -8.88
N TYR A 146 9.64 -17.70 -7.75
CA TYR A 146 11.01 -18.16 -7.62
C TYR A 146 11.12 -19.69 -7.71
N LEU A 147 10.23 -20.42 -7.03
CA LEU A 147 10.20 -21.89 -7.04
C LEU A 147 9.80 -22.43 -8.41
N ASP A 148 8.82 -21.82 -9.06
CA ASP A 148 8.39 -22.15 -10.42
C ASP A 148 9.54 -21.96 -11.42
N GLY A 149 10.25 -20.83 -11.35
CA GLY A 149 11.47 -20.59 -12.14
C GLY A 149 12.66 -21.49 -11.80
N SER A 150 12.61 -22.19 -10.66
CA SER A 150 13.61 -23.18 -10.23
C SER A 150 13.18 -24.62 -10.53
N ASN A 151 12.07 -24.80 -11.27
CA ASN A 151 11.48 -26.10 -11.64
C ASN A 151 11.04 -26.98 -10.46
N ILE A 152 10.83 -26.40 -9.28
CA ILE A 152 10.28 -27.14 -8.13
C ILE A 152 8.79 -27.41 -8.37
N GLN A 153 8.37 -28.67 -8.23
CA GLN A 153 6.99 -29.08 -8.50
C GLN A 153 6.18 -29.29 -7.22
N LYS A 154 6.84 -29.57 -6.09
CA LYS A 154 6.16 -29.80 -4.81
C LYS A 154 6.92 -29.19 -3.64
N LEU A 155 6.22 -28.87 -2.55
CA LEU A 155 6.87 -28.36 -1.35
C LEU A 155 7.77 -29.40 -0.68
N GLU A 156 7.47 -30.69 -0.82
CA GLU A 156 8.30 -31.77 -0.26
C GLU A 156 9.71 -31.82 -0.86
N GLU A 157 9.88 -31.28 -2.08
CA GLU A 157 11.16 -31.20 -2.81
C GLU A 157 12.02 -30.02 -2.33
N LEU A 158 11.50 -29.16 -1.43
CA LEU A 158 12.24 -28.00 -0.97
C LEU A 158 13.47 -28.40 -0.16
N GLU A 159 14.61 -27.84 -0.57
CA GLU A 159 15.87 -27.93 0.14
C GLU A 159 16.31 -26.57 0.70
N SER A 160 17.29 -26.61 1.61
CA SER A 160 17.90 -25.41 2.18
C SER A 160 18.48 -24.47 1.11
N THR A 161 19.00 -25.03 0.02
CA THR A 161 19.56 -24.30 -1.13
C THR A 161 18.50 -23.42 -1.81
N ASN A 162 17.26 -23.90 -1.95
CA ASN A 162 16.16 -23.13 -2.52
C ASN A 162 15.79 -21.95 -1.61
N ILE A 163 15.74 -22.16 -0.30
CA ILE A 163 15.41 -21.10 0.67
C ILE A 163 16.50 -20.02 0.69
N ILE A 164 17.77 -20.44 0.75
CA ILE A 164 18.92 -19.53 0.71
C ILE A 164 18.92 -18.73 -0.61
N GLY A 165 18.68 -19.41 -1.74
CA GLY A 165 18.60 -18.77 -3.04
C GLY A 165 17.46 -17.77 -3.15
N PHE A 166 16.27 -18.11 -2.62
CA PHE A 166 15.14 -17.18 -2.58
C PHE A 166 15.45 -15.94 -1.74
N VAL A 167 16.02 -16.10 -0.54
CA VAL A 167 16.41 -14.97 0.31
C VAL A 167 17.42 -14.05 -0.39
N LYS A 168 18.42 -14.63 -1.09
CA LYS A 168 19.36 -13.85 -1.91
C LYS A 168 18.65 -13.07 -3.02
N SER A 169 17.64 -13.67 -3.68
CA SER A 169 16.85 -12.97 -4.70
C SER A 169 16.07 -11.77 -4.13
N LEU A 170 15.61 -11.87 -2.88
CA LEU A 170 14.93 -10.78 -2.18
C LEU A 170 15.89 -9.64 -1.82
N SER A 171 17.14 -9.95 -1.42
CA SER A 171 18.12 -8.92 -1.06
C SER A 171 18.59 -8.09 -2.25
N ILE A 172 18.64 -8.67 -3.45
CA ILE A 172 19.02 -7.96 -4.68
C ILE A 172 17.95 -6.93 -5.09
N SER A 173 16.68 -7.19 -4.78
CA SER A 173 15.54 -6.44 -5.30
C SER A 173 14.85 -5.50 -4.29
N GLY A 174 15.22 -5.56 -3.00
CA GLY A 174 14.46 -4.97 -1.91
C GLY A 174 15.21 -3.94 -1.05
N LYS A 175 14.46 -2.97 -0.50
CA LYS A 175 14.93 -2.13 0.62
C LYS A 175 14.87 -2.93 1.93
N LEU A 176 15.77 -2.64 2.89
CA LEU A 176 15.91 -3.38 4.15
C LEU A 176 14.59 -3.63 4.92
N PRO A 177 13.68 -2.64 5.11
CA PRO A 177 12.42 -2.89 5.81
C PRO A 177 11.48 -3.85 5.08
N THR A 178 11.45 -3.77 3.75
CA THR A 178 10.68 -4.69 2.90
C THR A 178 11.24 -6.11 2.97
N LEU A 179 12.57 -6.23 3.02
CA LEU A 179 13.26 -7.51 3.19
C LEU A 179 12.93 -8.14 4.54
N ASN A 180 13.02 -7.38 5.64
CA ASN A 180 12.70 -7.88 6.99
C ASN A 180 11.26 -8.40 7.08
N GLY A 181 10.32 -7.66 6.50
CA GLY A 181 8.93 -8.11 6.40
C GLY A 181 8.77 -9.43 5.65
N ALA A 182 9.42 -9.56 4.48
CA ALA A 182 9.34 -10.76 3.65
C ALA A 182 9.98 -11.98 4.33
N VAL A 183 11.19 -11.85 4.91
CA VAL A 183 11.83 -12.98 5.61
C VAL A 183 11.06 -13.42 6.84
N SER A 184 10.35 -12.51 7.50
CA SER A 184 9.47 -12.85 8.62
C SER A 184 8.26 -13.67 8.17
N SER A 185 7.59 -13.25 7.09
CA SER A 185 6.50 -14.03 6.48
C SER A 185 6.98 -15.40 5.99
N LEU A 186 8.17 -15.47 5.40
CA LEU A 186 8.77 -16.73 4.95
C LEU A 186 9.00 -17.71 6.11
N ARG A 187 9.59 -17.26 7.22
CA ARG A 187 9.77 -18.13 8.41
C ARG A 187 8.45 -18.70 8.92
N LEU A 188 7.42 -17.86 9.00
CA LEU A 188 6.10 -18.27 9.47
C LEU A 188 5.48 -19.30 8.54
N PHE A 189 5.59 -19.09 7.22
CA PHE A 189 5.11 -20.04 6.23
C PHE A 189 5.86 -21.38 6.30
N LEU A 190 7.18 -21.38 6.49
CA LEU A 190 7.96 -22.63 6.57
C LEU A 190 7.62 -23.43 7.84
N LYS A 191 7.41 -22.75 8.97
CA LYS A 191 6.93 -23.42 10.20
C LYS A 191 5.55 -24.03 10.02
N PHE A 192 4.61 -23.24 9.49
CA PHE A 192 3.28 -23.72 9.15
C PHE A 192 3.32 -24.92 8.19
N SER A 193 4.17 -24.88 7.16
CA SER A 193 4.32 -25.97 6.20
C SER A 193 4.88 -27.24 6.84
N LEU A 194 5.70 -27.12 7.88
CA LEU A 194 6.19 -28.26 8.65
C LEU A 194 5.07 -28.86 9.50
N ASP A 195 4.30 -28.00 10.19
CA ASP A 195 3.19 -28.38 11.05
C ASP A 195 2.07 -29.09 10.26
N GLU A 196 1.79 -28.65 9.03
CA GLU A 196 0.83 -29.28 8.09
C GLU A 196 1.43 -30.41 7.25
N HIS A 197 2.69 -30.79 7.50
CA HIS A 197 3.41 -31.86 6.79
C HIS A 197 3.60 -31.65 5.27
N TYR A 198 3.56 -30.41 4.79
CA TYR A 198 3.91 -30.06 3.40
C TYR A 198 5.42 -30.07 3.14
N ILE A 199 6.23 -29.98 4.20
CA ILE A 199 7.68 -30.18 4.15
C ILE A 199 8.10 -31.18 5.22
N SER A 200 9.18 -31.91 4.98
CA SER A 200 9.67 -32.96 5.87
C SER A 200 10.68 -32.49 6.92
N LYS A 201 11.23 -31.28 6.77
CA LYS A 201 12.30 -30.73 7.61
C LYS A 201 12.03 -29.26 7.91
N ASP A 202 12.42 -28.79 9.09
CA ASP A 202 12.33 -27.36 9.42
C ASP A 202 13.35 -26.56 8.59
N LEU A 203 12.86 -25.91 7.53
CA LEU A 203 13.66 -25.03 6.69
C LEU A 203 13.73 -23.58 7.20
N SER A 204 12.99 -23.25 8.27
CA SER A 204 12.89 -21.87 8.77
C SER A 204 14.23 -21.34 9.33
N HIS A 205 15.12 -22.23 9.76
CA HIS A 205 16.47 -21.90 10.23
C HIS A 205 17.40 -21.34 9.15
N PHE A 206 17.12 -21.62 7.86
CA PHE A 206 17.89 -21.09 6.74
C PHE A 206 17.48 -19.66 6.34
N VAL A 207 16.49 -19.09 7.03
CA VAL A 207 16.01 -17.73 6.77
C VAL A 207 16.65 -16.74 7.75
N PRO A 208 17.55 -15.86 7.30
CA PRO A 208 18.31 -14.98 8.18
C PRO A 208 17.40 -13.97 8.88
N GLN A 209 17.79 -13.58 10.09
CA GLN A 209 17.17 -12.47 10.79
C GLN A 209 17.74 -11.16 10.25
N VAL A 210 16.86 -10.33 9.67
CA VAL A 210 17.24 -9.04 9.12
C VAL A 210 16.93 -7.96 10.15
N TYR A 211 17.97 -7.44 10.79
CA TYR A 211 17.84 -6.34 11.73
C TYR A 211 17.77 -5.01 10.98
N CYS A 212 16.60 -4.38 10.98
CA CYS A 212 16.49 -2.98 10.59
C CYS A 212 16.79 -2.12 11.82
N LYS A 213 18.06 -1.76 12.07
CA LYS A 213 18.34 -0.63 12.96
C LYS A 213 17.80 0.63 12.28
N PRO A 214 17.02 1.48 12.97
CA PRO A 214 16.81 2.83 12.49
C PRO A 214 18.17 3.54 12.51
N GLU A 215 18.81 3.68 11.36
CA GLU A 215 20.00 4.52 11.25
C GLU A 215 19.63 5.96 11.66
N GLY A 216 20.38 6.53 12.60
CA GLY A 216 20.29 7.95 12.93
C GLY A 216 19.26 8.37 13.98
N ILE A 217 18.72 7.47 14.81
CA ILE A 217 17.99 7.88 16.02
C ILE A 217 18.91 7.68 17.24
N PRO A 218 19.52 8.75 17.79
CA PRO A 218 20.11 8.71 19.11
C PRO A 218 19.08 8.16 20.10
N SER A 219 19.44 7.15 20.88
CA SER A 219 18.56 6.56 21.90
C SER A 219 18.21 7.55 23.02
N VAL A 220 18.89 8.70 23.05
CA VAL A 220 18.72 9.79 24.00
C VAL A 220 19.02 11.10 23.27
N TYR A 221 18.08 12.05 23.30
CA TYR A 221 18.36 13.45 23.04
C TYR A 221 18.49 14.16 24.39
N THR A 222 19.50 15.01 24.53
CA THR A 222 19.66 15.90 25.69
C THR A 222 18.60 16.99 25.67
N LYS A 223 18.35 17.63 26.83
CA LYS A 223 17.42 18.77 26.92
C LYS A 223 17.81 19.90 25.95
N ASP A 224 19.10 20.12 25.76
CA ASP A 224 19.62 21.18 24.90
C ASP A 224 19.40 20.87 23.41
N GLU A 225 19.60 19.62 22.98
CA GLU A 225 19.30 19.18 21.60
C GLU A 225 17.80 19.28 21.30
N ILE A 226 16.94 18.93 22.26
CA ILE A 226 15.48 19.08 22.13
C ILE A 226 15.11 20.56 22.00
N GLN A 227 15.72 21.43 22.81
CA GLN A 227 15.45 22.87 22.77
C GLN A 227 15.92 23.50 21.46
N GLN A 228 17.09 23.09 20.95
CA GLN A 228 17.60 23.53 19.64
C GLN A 228 16.68 23.08 18.51
N LEU A 229 16.20 21.82 18.54
CA LEU A 229 15.26 21.29 17.55
C LEU A 229 13.91 22.01 17.59
N LEU A 230 13.39 22.33 18.77
CA LEU A 230 12.15 23.09 18.93
C LEU A 230 12.30 24.55 18.47
N ASN A 231 13.49 25.12 18.59
CA ASN A 231 13.80 26.48 18.15
C ASN A 231 14.07 26.58 16.64
N SER A 232 14.43 25.49 15.97
CA SER A 232 14.66 25.47 14.52
C SER A 232 13.36 25.46 13.68
N VAL A 233 12.20 25.28 14.31
CA VAL A 233 10.90 25.31 13.63
C VAL A 233 10.40 26.75 13.56
N ASP A 234 10.36 27.32 12.35
CA ASP A 234 9.70 28.59 12.07
C ASP A 234 8.21 28.50 12.47
N ARG A 235 7.64 29.49 13.16
CA ARG A 235 6.27 29.41 13.74
C ARG A 235 5.24 30.25 13.00
N THR A 236 5.59 30.72 11.81
CA THR A 236 4.80 31.67 11.03
C THR A 236 3.62 31.00 10.31
N GLY A 237 3.72 29.73 9.89
CA GLY A 237 2.68 29.01 9.15
C GLY A 237 1.79 28.04 9.96
N PRO A 238 0.57 27.71 9.46
CA PRO A 238 -0.31 26.71 10.08
C PRO A 238 0.30 25.30 10.16
N ILE A 239 1.08 24.91 9.15
CA ILE A 239 1.79 23.62 9.10
C ILE A 239 2.90 23.59 10.15
N ASP A 240 3.61 24.69 10.32
CA ASP A 240 4.77 24.74 11.18
C ASP A 240 4.39 24.80 12.66
N LYS A 241 3.28 25.49 12.99
CA LYS A 241 2.66 25.42 14.32
C LYS A 241 2.23 23.99 14.68
N ARG A 242 1.67 23.24 13.72
CA ARG A 242 1.33 21.82 13.93
C ARG A 242 2.58 20.97 14.16
N ASN A 243 3.61 21.15 13.34
CA ASN A 243 4.86 20.40 13.47
C ASN A 243 5.56 20.70 14.81
N TYR A 244 5.56 21.97 15.24
CA TYR A 244 6.06 22.38 16.56
C TYR A 244 5.26 21.73 17.69
N ALA A 245 3.92 21.74 17.63
CA ALA A 245 3.09 21.10 18.63
C ALA A 245 3.31 19.58 18.70
N MET A 246 3.47 18.91 17.55
CA MET A 246 3.79 17.49 17.48
C MET A 246 5.16 17.18 18.10
N LEU A 247 6.19 17.98 17.80
CA LEU A 247 7.53 17.83 18.39
C LEU A 247 7.51 18.10 19.90
N LEU A 248 6.78 19.13 20.36
CA LEU A 248 6.64 19.46 21.76
C LEU A 248 5.92 18.35 22.54
N LEU A 249 4.87 17.75 21.96
CA LEU A 249 4.17 16.60 22.54
C LEU A 249 5.08 15.37 22.61
N ALA A 250 5.82 15.07 21.53
CA ALA A 250 6.77 13.96 21.50
C ALA A 250 7.90 14.13 22.55
N ALA A 251 8.42 15.35 22.70
CA ALA A 251 9.42 15.67 23.72
C ALA A 251 8.86 15.49 25.14
N ARG A 252 7.66 16.02 25.43
CA ARG A 252 7.04 15.90 26.76
C ARG A 252 6.68 14.46 27.13
N LEU A 253 6.15 13.68 26.18
CA LEU A 253 5.76 12.29 26.41
C LEU A 253 6.97 11.35 26.55
N SER A 254 8.06 11.60 25.83
CA SER A 254 9.30 10.82 25.97
C SER A 254 10.05 11.14 27.28
N ILE A 255 9.99 12.38 27.77
CA ILE A 255 10.54 12.79 29.07
C ILE A 255 9.70 12.25 30.24
N ALA A 256 8.36 12.31 30.15
CA ALA A 256 7.46 11.83 31.21
C ALA A 256 7.61 10.33 31.50
N LYS A 257 7.89 9.52 30.46
CA LYS A 257 8.11 8.06 30.60
C LYS A 257 9.39 7.69 31.37
N ARG A 258 10.24 8.67 31.72
CA ARG A 258 11.51 8.47 32.43
C ARG A 258 11.59 9.14 33.81
N MET A 259 10.56 9.86 34.27
CA MET A 259 10.50 10.37 35.65
C MET A 259 9.87 9.35 36.63
N SER A 260 9.50 8.16 36.15
CA SER A 260 8.86 7.09 36.90
C SER A 260 9.74 5.85 37.10
N HIS A 261 11.07 5.99 36.95
CA HIS A 261 12.07 4.96 37.27
C HIS A 261 13.21 5.57 38.08
#